data_AF-A0A370I004-F1
#
_entry.id   AF-A0A370I004-F1
#
_cell.length_a   1.000
_cell.length_b   1.000
_cell.length_c   1.000
_cell.angle_alpha   90.00
_cell.angle_beta   90.00
_cell.angle_gamma   90.00
#
_symmetry.space_group_name_H-M   'P 1'
#
loop_
_entity.id
_entity.type
_entity.pdbx_description
1 polymer ?
#
loop_
_entity_poly.entity_id
_entity_poly.type
_entity_poly.pdbx_seq_one_letter_code
_entity_poly.pdbx_strand_id
1 'polypeptide(L)'
;MTGRDHSMAPVRSRGQRPSRPRSTSALVHGGSTAALLIALVGIPMGAGPKAEGMAAASSGAPSIGPAPGAQISPGLVPDDVAALLPLLMTSPERRHFAAELEAALRLGRLEEAERQLKVAIETGTLAIVLSDRLQEPSLLAALQTLDLKPEPGAAPKESEVGNAPDANCSVAAAQPGPDVSELQAALEQEKAQSNAALKELSGVSEELSKAQQAREAEAASAAAAIAKSRELEAALQQQREGGDARRQDLELELTNLRKDFEVLQAQRDRAEGDHAAAVADAQAALARERERSEAAAHELAVLKDEIGGLKAARDSDTGATTAKMTDLEESLRRERERADAAMNDLAALRKETSDREALAAREAAADLASLSEALAQERSRADAVTRELADATDALQAAQEAHMSGPAPLLFRLAADAAPLRIGEGPRAEAEPPPPAQPIQVAAAGMAPGFDQPVPAPSSPADTVASLPGSSPKAVPDRIAPQSGIAPVAPPATEDRLVRRADALIRSGDVSGARLLLERSMEAGNAQAAFRLAETFDPNVLSGLGAFGIRPDPARARDLYARALALGIRQAGERMQALK
;
A
#
# COMPACT_ATOMS: atom_id res chain seq x y z
N MET A 1 65.51 -27.25 -27.42
CA MET A 1 66.00 -26.75 -26.11
C MET A 1 67.47 -26.45 -26.28
N THR A 2 68.04 -25.28 -26.10
CA THR A 2 67.64 -23.95 -25.61
C THR A 2 68.77 -23.02 -26.01
N GLY A 3 68.45 -21.81 -26.43
CA GLY A 3 69.43 -20.77 -26.74
C GLY A 3 68.83 -19.83 -27.78
N ARG A 4 68.95 -18.52 -27.69
CA ARG A 4 69.71 -17.66 -26.79
C ARG A 4 69.15 -16.27 -27.08
N ASP A 5 69.00 -15.44 -26.05
CA ASP A 5 68.65 -14.03 -26.19
C ASP A 5 69.51 -13.34 -27.25
N HIS A 6 68.92 -12.45 -28.05
CA HIS A 6 69.48 -11.12 -28.28
C HIS A 6 68.42 -10.12 -28.76
N SER A 7 68.48 -8.99 -28.08
CA SER A 7 67.67 -7.79 -28.16
C SER A 7 68.15 -6.88 -29.29
N MET A 8 67.23 -6.28 -30.05
CA MET A 8 67.41 -4.96 -30.66
C MET A 8 66.05 -4.33 -31.04
N ALA A 9 65.90 -3.08 -30.63
CA ALA A 9 64.74 -2.18 -30.61
C ALA A 9 64.37 -1.61 -32.02
N PRO A 10 63.73 -0.42 -32.23
CA PRO A 10 62.96 0.53 -31.38
C PRO A 10 61.70 1.15 -32.09
N VAL A 11 61.18 2.29 -31.56
CA VAL A 11 60.39 3.39 -32.21
C VAL A 11 58.85 3.28 -31.98
N ARG A 12 58.07 4.26 -31.48
CA ARG A 12 58.04 5.74 -31.63
C ARG A 12 57.23 6.43 -30.50
N SER A 13 57.45 7.74 -30.37
CA SER A 13 57.04 8.69 -29.33
C SER A 13 55.65 9.36 -29.45
N ARG A 14 55.30 10.12 -28.38
CA ARG A 14 54.33 11.26 -28.25
C ARG A 14 52.89 10.83 -27.95
N GLY A 15 52.15 11.36 -26.96
CA GLY A 15 52.28 12.56 -26.13
C GLY A 15 51.13 13.53 -26.40
N GLN A 16 50.10 13.57 -25.56
CA GLN A 16 49.34 14.77 -25.10
C GLN A 16 48.01 14.41 -24.37
N ARG A 17 47.75 15.18 -23.30
CA ARG A 17 46.50 15.37 -22.51
C ARG A 17 45.40 16.05 -23.38
N PRO A 18 44.07 16.13 -23.03
CA PRO A 18 43.59 16.70 -21.75
C PRO A 18 42.16 16.37 -21.19
N SER A 19 41.96 16.83 -19.94
CA SER A 19 40.79 17.50 -19.30
C SER A 19 39.40 16.85 -19.10
N ARG A 20 38.94 16.92 -17.83
CA ARG A 20 37.58 16.72 -17.28
C ARG A 20 36.63 17.92 -17.56
N PRO A 21 35.31 17.70 -17.44
CA PRO A 21 34.41 18.58 -16.65
C PRO A 21 33.52 17.74 -15.69
N ARG A 22 33.41 18.03 -14.38
CA ARG A 22 32.60 19.03 -13.62
C ARG A 22 31.07 18.91 -13.74
N SER A 23 30.47 18.71 -12.56
CA SER A 23 29.07 18.55 -12.18
C SER A 23 28.15 19.71 -12.52
N THR A 24 26.89 19.38 -12.81
CA THR A 24 25.73 20.24 -12.54
C THR A 24 24.55 19.38 -12.08
N SER A 25 24.01 19.73 -10.91
CA SER A 25 22.79 19.18 -10.32
C SER A 25 21.54 19.62 -11.08
N ALA A 26 20.58 18.72 -11.26
CA ALA A 26 19.17 19.03 -11.52
C ALA A 26 18.31 17.98 -10.79
N LEU A 27 17.62 18.44 -9.75
CA LEU A 27 16.79 17.65 -8.84
C LEU A 27 15.36 17.61 -9.42
N VAL A 28 14.93 16.42 -9.82
CA VAL A 28 13.62 16.13 -10.41
C VAL A 28 12.63 15.71 -9.33
N HIS A 29 11.38 16.08 -9.55
CA HIS A 29 10.19 15.89 -8.72
C HIS A 29 9.90 14.42 -8.40
N GLY A 30 9.62 14.12 -7.13
CA GLY A 30 9.02 12.87 -6.68
C GLY A 30 7.50 13.03 -6.48
N GLY A 31 6.71 12.30 -7.26
CA GLY A 31 5.30 12.03 -7.00
C GLY A 31 5.18 10.79 -6.12
N SER A 32 4.45 10.91 -5.01
CA SER A 32 4.21 9.82 -4.04
C SER A 32 2.75 9.43 -4.07
N THR A 33 2.51 8.16 -4.34
CA THR A 33 1.21 7.49 -4.38
C THR A 33 1.22 6.38 -3.34
N ALA A 34 0.47 6.62 -2.27
CA ALA A 34 0.27 5.70 -1.17
C ALA A 34 -0.89 4.75 -1.48
N ALA A 35 -0.62 3.45 -1.41
CA ALA A 35 -1.56 2.35 -1.51
C ALA A 35 -2.23 2.08 -0.15
N LEU A 36 -3.55 1.88 -0.15
CA LEU A 36 -4.35 1.48 1.01
C LEU A 36 -4.66 -0.02 0.95
N LEU A 37 -4.16 -0.77 1.94
CA LEU A 37 -4.37 -2.20 2.16
C LEU A 37 -5.71 -2.46 2.88
N ILE A 38 -6.57 -3.29 2.28
CA ILE A 38 -7.73 -3.90 2.94
C ILE A 38 -7.35 -5.33 3.33
N ALA A 39 -7.39 -5.63 4.63
CA ALA A 39 -7.25 -6.97 5.18
C ALA A 39 -8.64 -7.57 5.45
N LEU A 40 -8.91 -8.76 4.90
CA LEU A 40 -10.10 -9.56 5.19
C LEU A 40 -9.67 -11.01 5.48
N VAL A 41 -9.98 -11.50 6.68
CA VAL A 41 -9.75 -12.88 7.12
C VAL A 41 -11.03 -13.40 7.80
N GLY A 42 -11.43 -14.63 7.48
CA GLY A 42 -12.13 -15.52 8.41
C GLY A 42 -13.50 -16.06 7.98
N ILE A 43 -13.52 -17.29 7.45
CA ILE A 43 -14.68 -18.18 7.26
C ILE A 43 -14.97 -18.93 8.59
N PRO A 44 -16.17 -19.52 8.82
CA PRO A 44 -16.24 -20.99 8.67
C PRO A 44 -17.59 -21.59 8.16
N MET A 45 -17.41 -22.74 7.48
CA MET A 45 -18.23 -23.96 7.25
C MET A 45 -19.76 -24.02 7.43
N GLY A 46 -20.42 -24.70 6.47
CA GLY A 46 -21.70 -25.41 6.67
C GLY A 46 -22.33 -26.05 5.42
N ALA A 47 -22.14 -27.38 5.26
CA ALA A 47 -22.97 -28.43 4.62
C ALA A 47 -23.68 -28.25 3.24
N GLY A 48 -23.50 -29.25 2.35
CA GLY A 48 -24.25 -29.44 1.07
C GLY A 48 -25.68 -30.01 1.24
N PRO A 49 -26.36 -30.60 0.22
CA PRO A 49 -25.79 -31.36 -0.92
C PRO A 49 -26.50 -31.28 -2.33
N LYS A 50 -25.86 -31.94 -3.32
CA LYS A 50 -26.36 -32.72 -4.49
C LYS A 50 -27.12 -32.07 -5.68
N ALA A 51 -26.52 -32.18 -6.88
CA ALA A 51 -27.02 -32.90 -8.09
C ALA A 51 -25.93 -32.80 -9.21
N GLU A 52 -25.32 -33.93 -9.63
CA GLU A 52 -25.46 -34.56 -10.98
C GLU A 52 -25.04 -33.63 -12.15
N GLY A 53 -24.00 -33.81 -12.96
CA GLY A 53 -23.37 -34.95 -13.65
C GLY A 53 -23.04 -34.44 -15.08
N MET A 54 -21.76 -34.16 -15.44
CA MET A 54 -20.88 -34.93 -16.35
C MET A 54 -21.60 -35.46 -17.62
N ALA A 55 -21.18 -35.33 -18.88
CA ALA A 55 -19.92 -35.09 -19.60
C ALA A 55 -20.30 -34.67 -21.06
N ALA A 56 -19.64 -33.77 -21.79
CA ALA A 56 -18.32 -33.81 -22.46
C ALA A 56 -18.14 -34.82 -23.63
N ALA A 57 -17.53 -34.29 -24.71
CA ALA A 57 -16.85 -34.92 -25.87
C ALA A 57 -17.72 -35.39 -27.05
N SER A 58 -17.66 -34.82 -28.28
CA SER A 58 -16.58 -34.48 -29.24
C SER A 58 -16.25 -35.60 -30.25
N SER A 59 -16.42 -35.32 -31.55
CA SER A 59 -15.51 -35.67 -32.67
C SER A 59 -16.13 -35.11 -33.97
N GLY A 60 -15.42 -34.59 -34.98
CA GLY A 60 -13.99 -34.51 -35.23
C GLY A 60 -13.66 -33.43 -36.29
N ALA A 61 -12.38 -33.06 -36.29
CA ALA A 61 -11.68 -32.19 -37.26
C ALA A 61 -11.39 -32.98 -38.58
N PRO A 62 -10.69 -32.46 -39.65
CA PRO A 62 -9.79 -31.29 -39.66
C PRO A 62 -9.69 -30.40 -40.93
N SER A 63 -9.29 -29.14 -40.67
CA SER A 63 -8.24 -28.30 -41.29
C SER A 63 -7.99 -28.27 -42.82
N ILE A 64 -7.99 -27.06 -43.41
CA ILE A 64 -6.84 -26.32 -44.00
C ILE A 64 -7.35 -24.98 -44.61
N GLY A 65 -6.64 -23.85 -44.37
CA GLY A 65 -7.01 -22.45 -44.74
C GLY A 65 -6.89 -22.08 -46.24
N PRO A 66 -6.90 -20.79 -46.68
CA PRO A 66 -6.56 -19.53 -45.97
C PRO A 66 -7.56 -18.34 -46.14
N ALA A 67 -7.36 -17.23 -45.42
CA ALA A 67 -8.04 -15.92 -45.59
C ALA A 67 -7.60 -15.21 -46.90
N PRO A 68 -8.23 -14.12 -47.44
CA PRO A 68 -9.04 -13.08 -46.77
C PRO A 68 -10.27 -12.57 -47.57
N GLY A 69 -11.14 -11.76 -46.96
CA GLY A 69 -12.14 -10.99 -47.73
C GLY A 69 -13.32 -10.45 -46.93
N ALA A 70 -13.36 -9.13 -46.81
CA ALA A 70 -14.49 -8.25 -46.49
C ALA A 70 -15.85 -8.92 -46.19
N GLN A 71 -16.27 -8.85 -44.92
CA GLN A 71 -17.69 -8.92 -44.58
C GLN A 71 -18.35 -7.61 -45.03
N ILE A 72 -19.15 -7.68 -46.10
CA ILE A 72 -20.15 -6.66 -46.41
C ILE A 72 -21.50 -7.30 -46.07
N SER A 73 -22.09 -6.89 -44.95
CA SER A 73 -23.51 -7.12 -44.68
C SER A 73 -24.31 -6.11 -45.51
N PRO A 74 -25.27 -6.50 -46.37
CA PRO A 74 -26.29 -5.59 -46.81
C PRO A 74 -27.47 -5.71 -45.83
N GLY A 75 -27.61 -4.71 -44.97
CA GLY A 75 -28.87 -4.47 -44.28
C GLY A 75 -29.90 -4.02 -45.31
N LEU A 76 -30.75 -4.94 -45.77
CA LEU A 76 -31.88 -4.63 -46.64
C LEU A 76 -33.15 -4.63 -45.78
N VAL A 77 -33.68 -3.43 -45.53
CA VAL A 77 -34.96 -3.22 -44.86
C VAL A 77 -36.07 -3.70 -45.81
N PRO A 78 -37.03 -4.53 -45.37
CA PRO A 78 -38.00 -5.19 -46.27
C PRO A 78 -39.06 -4.27 -46.89
N ASP A 79 -39.16 -2.99 -46.50
CA ASP A 79 -40.23 -2.09 -46.93
C ASP A 79 -39.93 -1.29 -48.22
N ASP A 80 -38.69 -1.28 -48.71
CA ASP A 80 -38.31 -0.50 -49.91
C ASP A 80 -38.67 -1.18 -51.23
N VAL A 81 -38.85 -2.50 -51.23
CA VAL A 81 -39.11 -3.25 -52.47
C VAL A 81 -40.46 -2.86 -53.08
N ALA A 82 -41.50 -2.65 -52.27
CA ALA A 82 -42.82 -2.24 -52.74
C ALA A 82 -42.82 -0.83 -53.36
N ALA A 83 -41.97 0.08 -52.87
CA ALA A 83 -41.81 1.42 -53.42
C ALA A 83 -40.98 1.44 -54.72
N LEU A 84 -40.02 0.51 -54.85
CA LEU A 84 -39.12 0.41 -56.00
C LEU A 84 -39.72 -0.39 -57.18
N LEU A 85 -40.63 -1.33 -56.92
CA LEU A 85 -41.26 -2.15 -57.95
C LEU A 85 -41.94 -1.32 -59.06
N PRO A 86 -42.77 -0.30 -58.78
CA PRO A 86 -43.39 0.53 -59.82
C PRO A 86 -42.37 1.27 -60.70
N LEU A 87 -41.23 1.68 -60.14
CA LEU A 87 -40.13 2.36 -60.84
C LEU A 87 -39.34 1.42 -61.76
N LEU A 88 -39.28 0.13 -61.42
CA LEU A 88 -38.59 -0.90 -62.22
C LEU A 88 -39.48 -1.51 -63.31
N MET A 89 -40.81 -1.38 -63.19
CA MET A 89 -41.81 -1.86 -64.15
C MET A 89 -42.01 -0.92 -65.36
N THR A 90 -40.91 -0.46 -65.94
CA THR A 90 -40.88 0.51 -67.05
C THR A 90 -41.00 -0.11 -68.46
N SER A 91 -40.81 -1.42 -68.63
CA SER A 91 -41.03 -2.12 -69.91
C SER A 91 -42.14 -3.18 -69.81
N PRO A 92 -42.89 -3.43 -70.90
CA PRO A 92 -43.96 -4.44 -70.91
C PRO A 92 -43.45 -5.85 -70.63
N GLU A 93 -42.21 -6.17 -71.04
CA GLU A 93 -41.54 -7.45 -70.76
C GLU A 93 -41.28 -7.64 -69.26
N ARG A 94 -40.81 -6.59 -68.58
CA ARG A 94 -40.60 -6.62 -67.12
C ARG A 94 -41.91 -6.82 -66.34
N ARG A 95 -43.02 -6.24 -66.82
CA ARG A 95 -44.35 -6.43 -66.22
C ARG A 95 -44.89 -7.84 -66.46
N HIS A 96 -44.66 -8.40 -67.64
CA HIS A 96 -45.07 -9.78 -67.95
C HIS A 96 -44.33 -10.78 -67.07
N PHE A 97 -43.01 -10.65 -66.96
CA PHE A 97 -42.18 -11.46 -66.06
C PHE A 97 -42.63 -11.35 -64.59
N ALA A 98 -42.91 -10.14 -64.11
CA ALA A 98 -43.40 -9.94 -62.74
C ALA A 98 -44.77 -10.60 -62.51
N ALA A 99 -45.67 -10.58 -63.49
CA ALA A 99 -46.97 -11.24 -63.41
C ALA A 99 -46.86 -12.78 -63.39
N GLU A 100 -45.94 -13.35 -64.16
CA GLU A 100 -45.66 -14.80 -64.15
C GLU A 100 -45.06 -15.25 -62.82
N LEU A 101 -44.12 -14.46 -62.28
CA LEU A 101 -43.51 -14.71 -60.97
C LEU A 101 -44.57 -14.60 -59.86
N GLU A 102 -45.46 -13.61 -59.91
CA GLU A 102 -46.57 -13.47 -58.97
C GLU A 102 -47.53 -14.67 -59.04
N ALA A 103 -47.85 -15.16 -60.25
CA ALA A 103 -48.69 -16.33 -60.46
C ALA A 103 -48.04 -17.62 -59.92
N ALA A 104 -46.74 -17.80 -60.13
CA ALA A 104 -45.98 -18.94 -59.60
C ALA A 104 -45.93 -18.93 -58.07
N LEU A 105 -45.72 -17.76 -57.46
CA LEU A 105 -45.69 -17.57 -56.01
C LEU A 105 -47.07 -17.79 -55.36
N ARG A 106 -48.16 -17.30 -56.00
CA ARG A 106 -49.53 -17.56 -55.50
C ARG A 106 -49.92 -19.04 -55.52
N LEU A 107 -49.40 -19.80 -56.48
CA LEU A 107 -49.63 -21.24 -56.60
C LEU A 107 -48.69 -22.10 -55.75
N GLY A 108 -47.79 -21.47 -54.96
CA GLY A 108 -46.83 -22.15 -54.08
C GLY A 108 -45.69 -22.86 -54.82
N ARG A 109 -45.47 -22.57 -56.11
CA ARG A 109 -44.45 -23.23 -56.94
C ARG A 109 -43.13 -22.49 -56.86
N LEU A 110 -42.47 -22.59 -55.69
CA LEU A 110 -41.23 -21.86 -55.41
C LEU A 110 -40.08 -22.24 -56.35
N GLU A 111 -39.96 -23.50 -56.74
CA GLU A 111 -38.90 -23.92 -57.66
C GLU A 111 -39.05 -23.32 -59.06
N GLU A 112 -40.28 -23.08 -59.52
CA GLU A 112 -40.53 -22.44 -60.82
C GLU A 112 -40.19 -20.95 -60.75
N ALA A 113 -40.58 -20.29 -59.66
CA ALA A 113 -40.19 -18.90 -59.41
C ALA A 113 -38.66 -18.73 -59.32
N GLU A 114 -37.96 -19.67 -58.69
CA GLU A 114 -36.50 -19.67 -58.60
C GLU A 114 -35.84 -19.89 -59.97
N ARG A 115 -36.34 -20.83 -60.77
CA ARG A 115 -35.86 -21.04 -62.15
C ARG A 115 -36.04 -19.78 -63.00
N GLN A 116 -37.21 -19.15 -62.93
CA GLN A 116 -37.50 -17.92 -63.67
C GLN A 116 -36.59 -16.76 -63.23
N LEU A 117 -36.36 -16.61 -61.92
CA LEU A 117 -35.46 -15.60 -61.40
C LEU A 117 -34.01 -15.83 -61.88
N LYS A 118 -33.56 -17.08 -61.90
CA LYS A 118 -32.23 -17.45 -62.37
C LYS A 118 -32.04 -17.11 -63.85
N VAL A 119 -33.01 -17.44 -64.72
CA VAL A 119 -32.97 -17.10 -66.14
C VAL A 119 -32.94 -15.58 -66.34
N ALA A 120 -33.70 -14.82 -65.55
CA ALA A 120 -33.69 -13.36 -65.61
C ALA A 120 -32.34 -12.76 -65.18
N ILE A 121 -31.69 -13.33 -64.16
CA ILE A 121 -30.33 -12.94 -63.73
C ILE A 121 -29.30 -13.23 -64.82
N GLU A 122 -29.35 -14.42 -65.42
CA GLU A 122 -28.45 -14.80 -66.52
C GLU A 122 -28.65 -13.90 -67.75
N THR A 123 -29.89 -13.61 -68.11
CA THR A 123 -30.25 -12.71 -69.21
C THR A 123 -29.82 -11.26 -68.89
N GLY A 124 -30.04 -10.78 -67.67
CA GLY A 124 -29.60 -9.46 -67.23
C GLY A 124 -28.09 -9.32 -67.22
N THR A 125 -27.37 -10.37 -66.80
CA THR A 125 -25.90 -10.42 -66.82
C THR A 125 -25.39 -10.38 -68.27
N LEU A 126 -26.00 -11.18 -69.16
CA LEU A 126 -25.69 -11.15 -70.59
C LEU A 126 -25.95 -9.76 -71.19
N ALA A 127 -27.08 -9.13 -70.86
CA ALA A 127 -27.43 -7.80 -71.35
C ALA A 127 -26.44 -6.71 -70.90
N ILE A 128 -25.93 -6.79 -69.66
CA ILE A 128 -24.91 -5.86 -69.16
C ILE A 128 -23.60 -6.02 -69.95
N VAL A 129 -23.15 -7.25 -70.16
CA VAL A 129 -21.91 -7.53 -70.91
C VAL A 129 -22.04 -7.09 -72.36
N LEU A 130 -23.19 -7.33 -72.98
CA LEU A 130 -23.45 -6.91 -74.36
C LEU A 130 -23.61 -5.39 -74.49
N SER A 131 -24.26 -4.72 -73.53
CA SER A 131 -24.50 -3.27 -73.55
C SER A 131 -23.20 -2.45 -73.58
N ASP A 132 -22.16 -2.90 -72.87
CA ASP A 132 -20.83 -2.26 -72.85
C ASP A 132 -20.08 -2.42 -74.20
N ARG A 133 -20.48 -3.41 -75.01
CA ARG A 133 -19.80 -3.82 -76.25
C ARG A 133 -20.61 -3.54 -77.51
N LEU A 134 -21.76 -2.88 -77.41
CA LEU A 134 -22.65 -2.58 -78.55
C LEU A 134 -21.98 -1.73 -79.65
N GLN A 135 -20.94 -0.98 -79.32
CA GLN A 135 -20.22 -0.11 -80.25
C GLN A 135 -19.02 -0.82 -80.93
N GLU A 136 -18.71 -2.06 -80.54
CA GLU A 136 -17.59 -2.82 -81.13
C GLU A 136 -18.03 -3.62 -82.37
N PRO A 137 -17.37 -3.44 -83.53
CA PRO A 137 -17.72 -4.19 -84.76
C PRO A 137 -17.41 -5.69 -84.66
N SER A 138 -16.57 -6.11 -83.72
CA SER A 138 -16.24 -7.51 -83.42
C SER A 138 -17.39 -8.28 -82.74
N LEU A 139 -18.32 -7.58 -82.08
CA LEU A 139 -19.44 -8.21 -81.38
C LEU A 139 -20.37 -8.98 -82.35
N LEU A 140 -20.60 -8.41 -83.53
CA LEU A 140 -21.44 -9.02 -84.56
C LEU A 140 -20.82 -10.33 -85.08
N ALA A 141 -19.51 -10.35 -85.31
CA ALA A 141 -18.79 -11.56 -85.68
C ALA A 141 -18.85 -12.63 -84.58
N ALA A 142 -18.69 -12.25 -83.31
CA ALA A 142 -18.78 -13.16 -82.18
C ALA A 142 -20.20 -13.77 -82.03
N LEU A 143 -21.26 -12.96 -82.17
CA LEU A 143 -22.64 -13.45 -82.10
C LEU A 143 -23.01 -14.36 -83.28
N GLN A 144 -22.46 -14.10 -84.48
CA GLN A 144 -22.68 -14.97 -85.65
C GLN A 144 -21.97 -16.33 -85.52
N THR A 145 -20.83 -16.42 -84.82
CA THR A 145 -20.17 -17.71 -84.56
C THR A 145 -20.96 -18.64 -83.63
N LEU A 146 -21.94 -18.09 -82.90
CA LEU A 146 -22.79 -18.85 -81.97
C LEU A 146 -24.03 -19.46 -82.63
N ASP A 147 -24.21 -19.26 -83.95
CA ASP A 147 -25.25 -19.87 -84.80
C ASP A 147 -26.67 -19.85 -84.19
N LEU A 148 -27.03 -18.70 -83.62
CA LEU A 148 -28.29 -18.48 -82.91
C LEU A 148 -29.45 -18.36 -83.91
N LYS A 149 -30.21 -19.43 -84.10
CA LYS A 149 -31.50 -19.38 -84.82
C LYS A 149 -32.58 -18.78 -83.91
N PRO A 150 -33.35 -17.76 -84.36
CA PRO A 150 -34.52 -17.31 -83.63
C PRO A 150 -35.59 -18.41 -83.65
N GLU A 151 -36.00 -18.87 -82.47
CA GLU A 151 -37.18 -19.74 -82.31
C GLU A 151 -38.45 -19.01 -82.80
N PRO A 152 -39.26 -19.62 -83.67
CA PRO A 152 -40.42 -18.95 -84.25
C PRO A 152 -41.57 -18.90 -83.24
N GLY A 153 -41.72 -17.78 -82.54
CA GLY A 153 -42.91 -17.57 -81.70
C GLY A 153 -42.85 -16.41 -80.73
N ALA A 154 -42.83 -15.16 -81.22
CA ALA A 154 -43.45 -13.99 -80.57
C ALA A 154 -43.08 -12.70 -81.34
N ALA A 155 -43.78 -12.42 -82.44
CA ALA A 155 -43.77 -11.10 -83.05
C ALA A 155 -44.85 -10.20 -82.43
N PRO A 156 -44.56 -8.93 -82.08
CA PRO A 156 -45.59 -7.95 -81.71
C PRO A 156 -46.41 -7.53 -82.94
N LYS A 157 -47.73 -7.42 -82.75
CA LYS A 157 -48.68 -6.99 -83.78
C LYS A 157 -48.56 -5.48 -83.99
N GLU A 158 -47.88 -5.05 -85.05
CA GLU A 158 -48.05 -3.72 -85.62
C GLU A 158 -49.34 -3.68 -86.43
N SER A 159 -50.12 -2.62 -86.20
CA SER A 159 -51.44 -2.39 -86.78
C SER A 159 -51.28 -1.55 -88.04
N GLU A 160 -51.51 -2.17 -89.20
CA GLU A 160 -51.68 -1.46 -90.47
C GLU A 160 -52.99 -0.66 -90.46
N VAL A 161 -52.91 0.62 -90.82
CA VAL A 161 -54.05 1.46 -91.23
C VAL A 161 -53.65 2.22 -92.48
N GLY A 162 -54.49 2.11 -93.52
CA GLY A 162 -54.76 3.22 -94.43
C GLY A 162 -54.10 3.15 -95.81
N ASN A 163 -54.87 2.62 -96.75
CA ASN A 163 -54.59 2.49 -98.18
C ASN A 163 -54.96 3.77 -98.96
N ALA A 164 -54.47 3.85 -100.21
CA ALA A 164 -55.03 4.56 -101.40
C ALA A 164 -54.39 5.92 -101.84
N PRO A 165 -54.49 6.31 -103.14
CA PRO A 165 -53.49 5.96 -104.16
C PRO A 165 -53.10 7.10 -105.15
N ASP A 166 -52.06 6.81 -105.94
CA ASP A 166 -51.68 7.25 -107.30
C ASP A 166 -52.31 8.50 -107.95
N ALA A 167 -51.46 9.38 -108.48
CA ALA A 167 -51.76 10.21 -109.65
C ALA A 167 -50.54 10.36 -110.57
N ASN A 168 -50.57 9.54 -111.63
CA ASN A 168 -49.73 9.56 -112.81
C ASN A 168 -50.16 10.71 -113.74
N CYS A 169 -49.24 11.53 -114.25
CA CYS A 169 -49.53 12.47 -115.34
C CYS A 169 -48.50 12.31 -116.46
N SER A 170 -48.96 11.65 -117.52
CA SER A 170 -48.27 11.45 -118.79
C SER A 170 -48.26 12.70 -119.66
N VAL A 171 -47.18 12.79 -120.44
CA VAL A 171 -46.82 13.70 -121.52
C VAL A 171 -47.84 13.74 -122.67
N ALA A 172 -48.10 14.93 -123.24
CA ALA A 172 -48.46 15.14 -124.65
C ALA A 172 -48.24 16.63 -125.00
N ALA A 173 -47.17 16.97 -125.72
CA ALA A 173 -47.01 16.92 -127.19
C ALA A 173 -47.58 18.17 -127.89
N ALA A 174 -46.64 18.91 -128.47
CA ALA A 174 -46.76 20.21 -129.12
C ALA A 174 -47.44 20.17 -130.50
N GLN A 175 -47.87 21.37 -130.95
CA GLN A 175 -47.71 22.02 -132.28
C GLN A 175 -48.99 22.84 -132.62
N PRO A 176 -48.98 23.93 -133.43
CA PRO A 176 -47.91 24.58 -134.21
C PRO A 176 -47.69 26.07 -133.82
N GLY A 177 -46.82 26.80 -134.53
CA GLY A 177 -46.28 28.11 -134.13
C GLY A 177 -47.29 29.27 -133.95
N PRO A 178 -47.05 30.18 -133.00
CA PRO A 178 -48.05 31.14 -132.53
C PRO A 178 -48.18 32.41 -133.38
N ASP A 179 -49.41 32.92 -133.50
CA ASP A 179 -49.71 34.28 -133.95
C ASP A 179 -49.15 35.32 -132.94
N VAL A 180 -48.86 36.55 -133.39
CA VAL A 180 -48.22 37.61 -132.56
C VAL A 180 -48.97 37.89 -131.25
N SER A 181 -50.29 37.68 -131.22
CA SER A 181 -51.12 37.79 -130.01
C SER A 181 -50.89 36.66 -129.00
N GLU A 182 -50.60 35.45 -129.46
CA GLU A 182 -50.26 34.32 -128.60
C GLU A 182 -48.85 34.49 -127.99
N LEU A 183 -47.91 35.10 -128.73
CA LEU A 183 -46.60 35.48 -128.18
C LEU A 183 -46.71 36.61 -127.13
N GLN A 184 -47.62 37.58 -127.32
CA GLN A 184 -47.89 38.61 -126.31
C GLN A 184 -48.56 38.02 -125.06
N ALA A 185 -49.54 37.14 -125.23
CA ALA A 185 -50.17 36.43 -124.11
C ALA A 185 -49.15 35.53 -123.37
N ALA A 186 -48.24 34.86 -124.09
CA ALA A 186 -47.17 34.08 -123.51
C ALA A 186 -46.16 34.94 -122.73
N LEU A 187 -45.82 36.14 -123.22
CA LEU A 187 -44.93 37.07 -122.51
C LEU A 187 -45.58 37.67 -121.26
N GLU A 188 -46.87 38.01 -121.31
CA GLU A 188 -47.62 38.45 -120.12
C GLU A 188 -47.77 37.33 -119.10
N GLN A 189 -47.99 36.10 -119.56
CA GLN A 189 -47.98 34.90 -118.73
C GLN A 189 -46.59 34.67 -118.12
N GLU A 190 -45.50 34.84 -118.86
CA GLU A 190 -44.13 34.74 -118.36
C GLU A 190 -43.83 35.83 -117.32
N LYS A 191 -44.27 37.07 -117.54
CA LYS A 191 -44.16 38.16 -116.55
C LYS A 191 -44.99 37.89 -115.30
N ALA A 192 -46.20 37.37 -115.45
CA ALA A 192 -47.04 37.00 -114.32
C ALA A 192 -46.44 35.82 -113.55
N GLN A 193 -45.89 34.82 -114.23
CA GLN A 193 -45.15 33.71 -113.65
C GLN A 193 -43.88 34.16 -112.95
N SER A 194 -43.13 35.12 -113.53
CA SER A 194 -41.93 35.71 -112.92
C SER A 194 -42.28 36.50 -111.65
N ASN A 195 -43.35 37.31 -111.68
CA ASN A 195 -43.82 38.04 -110.50
C ASN A 195 -44.39 37.10 -109.42
N ALA A 196 -45.07 36.03 -109.81
CA ALA A 196 -45.52 34.99 -108.89
C ALA A 196 -44.31 34.27 -108.28
N ALA A 197 -43.34 33.87 -109.10
CA ALA A 197 -42.10 33.23 -108.65
C ALA A 197 -41.29 34.12 -107.70
N LEU A 198 -41.23 35.44 -107.95
CA LEU A 198 -40.57 36.40 -107.05
C LEU A 198 -41.30 36.52 -105.70
N LYS A 199 -42.63 36.49 -105.69
CA LYS A 199 -43.42 36.48 -104.44
C LYS A 199 -43.19 35.18 -103.66
N GLU A 200 -43.22 34.04 -104.33
CA GLU A 200 -42.90 32.73 -103.74
C GLU A 200 -41.46 32.73 -103.19
N LEU A 201 -40.48 33.23 -103.94
CA LEU A 201 -39.09 33.37 -103.48
C LEU A 201 -38.97 34.28 -102.25
N SER A 202 -39.70 35.39 -102.21
CA SER A 202 -39.69 36.28 -101.04
C SER A 202 -40.34 35.62 -99.82
N GLY A 203 -41.45 34.91 -100.01
CA GLY A 203 -42.12 34.14 -98.95
C GLY A 203 -41.22 33.03 -98.41
N VAL A 204 -40.61 32.25 -99.29
CA VAL A 204 -39.64 31.21 -98.92
C VAL A 204 -38.40 31.81 -98.23
N SER A 205 -37.92 32.99 -98.65
CA SER A 205 -36.80 33.67 -97.97
C SER A 205 -37.15 34.14 -96.56
N GLU A 206 -38.37 34.66 -96.36
CA GLU A 206 -38.87 35.03 -95.03
C GLU A 206 -39.06 33.80 -94.14
N GLU A 207 -39.64 32.73 -94.66
CA GLU A 207 -39.79 31.45 -93.95
C GLU A 207 -38.45 30.85 -93.56
N LEU A 208 -37.47 30.88 -94.46
CA LEU A 208 -36.11 30.41 -94.18
C LEU A 208 -35.43 31.26 -93.12
N SER A 209 -35.62 32.59 -93.12
CA SER A 209 -35.08 33.47 -92.07
C SER A 209 -35.71 33.21 -90.69
N LYS A 210 -37.03 32.96 -90.64
CA LYS A 210 -37.73 32.58 -89.40
C LYS A 210 -37.28 31.21 -88.90
N ALA A 211 -37.11 30.25 -89.80
CA ALA A 211 -36.59 28.93 -89.46
C ALA A 211 -35.14 28.98 -88.96
N GLN A 212 -34.30 29.84 -89.53
CA GLN A 212 -32.93 30.09 -89.05
C GLN A 212 -32.94 30.71 -87.65
N GLN A 213 -33.75 31.74 -87.40
CA GLN A 213 -33.88 32.34 -86.07
C GLN A 213 -34.42 31.35 -85.02
N ALA A 214 -35.39 30.50 -85.38
CA ALA A 214 -35.88 29.44 -84.50
C ALA A 214 -34.79 28.42 -84.17
N ARG A 215 -33.99 27.99 -85.15
CA ARG A 215 -32.84 27.10 -84.93
C ARG A 215 -31.75 27.74 -84.07
N GLU A 216 -31.48 29.03 -84.23
CA GLU A 216 -30.52 29.75 -83.39
C GLU A 216 -31.01 29.88 -81.95
N ALA A 217 -32.32 30.13 -81.74
CA ALA A 217 -32.93 30.16 -80.41
C ALA A 217 -32.92 28.77 -79.74
N GLU A 218 -33.24 27.72 -80.49
CA GLU A 218 -33.15 26.33 -80.02
C GLU A 218 -31.70 25.95 -79.68
N ALA A 219 -30.73 26.29 -80.54
CA ALA A 219 -29.31 26.07 -80.29
C ALA A 219 -28.81 26.86 -79.07
N ALA A 220 -29.27 28.09 -78.88
CA ALA A 220 -28.95 28.90 -77.70
C ALA A 220 -29.55 28.29 -76.42
N SER A 221 -30.78 27.78 -76.47
CA SER A 221 -31.40 27.11 -75.32
C SER A 221 -30.72 25.78 -74.99
N ALA A 222 -30.31 25.01 -76.01
CA ALA A 222 -29.54 23.78 -75.85
C ALA A 222 -28.15 24.06 -75.27
N ALA A 223 -27.47 25.10 -75.75
CA ALA A 223 -26.20 25.55 -75.18
C ALA A 223 -26.34 25.98 -73.72
N ALA A 224 -27.43 26.69 -73.37
CA ALA A 224 -27.72 27.06 -71.98
C ALA A 224 -28.05 25.84 -71.10
N ALA A 225 -28.73 24.82 -71.62
CA ALA A 225 -28.98 23.57 -70.91
C ALA A 225 -27.68 22.79 -70.65
N ILE A 226 -26.78 22.72 -71.63
CA ILE A 226 -25.45 22.11 -71.50
C ILE A 226 -24.58 22.89 -70.50
N ALA A 227 -24.66 24.22 -70.49
CA ALA A 227 -23.95 25.03 -69.49
C ALA A 227 -24.44 24.72 -68.06
N LYS A 228 -25.76 24.65 -67.86
CA LYS A 228 -26.35 24.28 -66.57
C LYS A 228 -26.00 22.85 -66.14
N SER A 229 -25.96 21.89 -67.07
CA SER A 229 -25.56 20.52 -66.73
C SER A 229 -24.11 20.46 -66.29
N ARG A 230 -23.22 21.21 -66.96
CA ARG A 230 -21.80 21.33 -66.57
C ARG A 230 -21.62 22.02 -65.21
N GLU A 231 -22.41 23.05 -64.91
CA GLU A 231 -22.38 23.69 -63.57
C GLU A 231 -22.83 22.72 -62.48
N LEU A 232 -23.89 21.93 -62.72
CA LEU A 232 -24.34 20.91 -61.78
C LEU A 232 -23.31 19.80 -61.59
N GLU A 233 -22.69 19.33 -62.67
CA GLU A 233 -21.60 18.35 -62.62
C GLU A 233 -20.41 18.89 -61.82
N ALA A 234 -20.02 20.15 -62.05
CA ALA A 234 -18.95 20.80 -61.29
C ALA A 234 -19.31 20.94 -59.79
N ALA A 235 -20.55 21.30 -59.46
CA ALA A 235 -21.01 21.39 -58.08
C ALA A 235 -21.01 20.02 -57.38
N LEU A 236 -21.47 18.97 -58.06
CA LEU A 236 -21.42 17.59 -57.55
C LEU A 236 -19.98 17.11 -57.35
N GLN A 237 -19.09 17.43 -58.29
CA GLN A 237 -17.67 17.10 -58.19
C GLN A 237 -17.02 17.79 -56.99
N GLN A 238 -17.31 19.08 -56.78
CA GLN A 238 -16.81 19.82 -55.62
C GLN A 238 -17.33 19.23 -54.29
N GLN A 239 -18.59 18.78 -54.24
CA GLN A 239 -19.11 18.12 -53.04
C GLN A 239 -18.42 16.78 -52.78
N ARG A 240 -18.10 16.01 -53.82
CA ARG A 240 -17.36 14.74 -53.70
C ARG A 240 -15.95 14.98 -53.17
N GLU A 241 -15.21 15.91 -53.78
CA GLU A 241 -13.85 16.26 -53.37
C GLU A 241 -13.81 16.81 -51.94
N GLY A 242 -14.78 17.66 -51.56
CA GLY A 242 -14.90 18.14 -50.18
C GLY A 242 -15.32 17.04 -49.20
N GLY A 243 -16.00 15.99 -49.66
CA GLY A 243 -16.28 14.79 -48.87
C GLY A 243 -15.05 13.91 -48.69
N ASP A 244 -14.27 13.71 -49.75
CA ASP A 244 -13.00 12.98 -49.74
C ASP A 244 -11.96 13.64 -48.84
N ALA A 245 -11.78 14.97 -48.93
CA ALA A 245 -10.88 15.71 -48.06
C ALA A 245 -11.25 15.54 -46.58
N ARG A 246 -12.54 15.68 -46.24
CA ARG A 246 -13.02 15.47 -44.87
C ARG A 246 -12.83 14.03 -44.38
N ARG A 247 -12.99 13.04 -45.26
CA ARG A 247 -12.69 11.64 -44.92
C ARG A 247 -11.20 11.44 -44.61
N GLN A 248 -10.32 12.00 -45.43
CA GLN A 248 -8.87 11.93 -45.21
C GLN A 248 -8.45 12.62 -43.90
N ASP A 249 -9.02 13.80 -43.61
CA ASP A 249 -8.76 14.50 -42.35
C ASP A 249 -9.19 13.66 -41.14
N LEU A 250 -10.39 13.07 -41.18
CA LEU A 250 -10.88 12.18 -40.12
C LEU A 250 -10.00 10.92 -39.98
N GLU A 251 -9.53 10.33 -41.07
CA GLU A 251 -8.60 9.19 -41.01
C GLU A 251 -7.29 9.58 -40.34
N LEU A 252 -6.72 10.76 -40.66
CA LEU A 252 -5.52 11.27 -40.01
C LEU A 252 -5.75 11.51 -38.52
N GLU A 253 -6.87 12.13 -38.14
CA GLU A 253 -7.26 12.31 -36.73
C GLU A 253 -7.37 10.96 -36.01
N LEU A 254 -8.06 9.98 -36.59
CA LEU A 254 -8.18 8.64 -36.01
C LEU A 254 -6.81 7.96 -35.84
N THR A 255 -5.89 8.12 -36.80
CA THR A 255 -4.54 7.57 -36.66
C THR A 255 -3.74 8.26 -35.55
N ASN A 256 -3.91 9.58 -35.37
CA ASN A 256 -3.24 10.33 -34.31
C ASN A 256 -3.82 9.97 -32.94
N LEU A 257 -5.15 9.91 -32.81
CA LEU A 257 -5.81 9.47 -31.58
C LEU A 257 -5.38 8.06 -31.19
N ARG A 258 -5.20 7.15 -32.16
CA ARG A 258 -4.71 5.79 -31.89
C ARG A 258 -3.29 5.80 -31.34
N LYS A 259 -2.38 6.61 -31.91
CA LYS A 259 -1.00 6.75 -31.41
C LYS A 259 -0.99 7.36 -30.02
N ASP A 260 -1.79 8.39 -29.78
CA ASP A 260 -1.89 9.03 -28.47
C ASP A 260 -2.43 8.06 -27.42
N PHE A 261 -3.42 7.23 -27.79
CA PHE A 261 -3.93 6.18 -26.93
C PHE A 261 -2.89 5.12 -26.60
N GLU A 262 -2.10 4.66 -27.58
CA GLU A 262 -0.99 3.72 -27.37
C GLU A 262 0.08 4.30 -26.44
N VAL A 263 0.41 5.58 -26.59
CA VAL A 263 1.35 6.29 -25.69
C VAL A 263 0.78 6.40 -24.27
N LEU A 264 -0.50 6.74 -24.13
CA LEU A 264 -1.16 6.82 -22.84
C LEU A 264 -1.25 5.46 -22.15
N GLN A 265 -1.50 4.38 -22.91
CA GLN A 265 -1.45 3.01 -22.39
C GLN A 265 -0.05 2.66 -21.90
N ALA A 266 0.99 2.92 -22.70
CA ALA A 266 2.37 2.66 -22.29
C ALA A 266 2.79 3.48 -21.05
N GLN A 267 2.30 4.71 -20.91
CA GLN A 267 2.54 5.53 -19.71
C GLN A 267 1.81 4.95 -18.49
N ARG A 268 0.56 4.51 -18.65
CA ARG A 268 -0.20 3.86 -17.61
C ARG A 268 0.48 2.58 -17.14
N ASP A 269 0.90 1.71 -18.06
CA ASP A 269 1.55 0.43 -17.73
C ASP A 269 2.88 0.66 -17.00
N ARG A 270 3.64 1.70 -17.40
CA ARG A 270 4.86 2.11 -16.66
C ARG A 270 4.52 2.63 -15.27
N ALA A 271 3.51 3.48 -15.13
CA ALA A 271 3.10 4.01 -13.83
C ALA A 271 2.58 2.90 -12.91
N GLU A 272 1.81 1.94 -13.43
CA GLU A 272 1.36 0.75 -12.71
C GLU A 272 2.54 -0.14 -12.30
N GLY A 273 3.52 -0.33 -13.19
CA GLY A 273 4.78 -1.04 -12.90
C GLY A 273 5.61 -0.37 -11.81
N ASP A 274 5.81 0.95 -11.90
CA ASP A 274 6.53 1.75 -10.91
C ASP A 274 5.81 1.75 -9.55
N HIS A 275 4.48 1.81 -9.53
CA HIS A 275 3.69 1.66 -8.31
C HIS A 275 3.82 0.27 -7.71
N ALA A 276 3.74 -0.79 -8.53
CA ALA A 276 3.90 -2.16 -8.06
C ALA A 276 5.28 -2.38 -7.44
N ALA A 277 6.33 -1.84 -8.07
CA ALA A 277 7.69 -1.85 -7.53
C ALA A 277 7.79 -1.09 -6.20
N ALA A 278 7.23 0.13 -6.13
CA ALA A 278 7.23 0.94 -4.91
C ALA A 278 6.47 0.26 -3.76
N VAL A 279 5.34 -0.41 -4.05
CA VAL A 279 4.59 -1.18 -3.06
C VAL A 279 5.38 -2.41 -2.60
N ALA A 280 6.05 -3.12 -3.51
CA ALA A 280 6.89 -4.27 -3.15
C ALA A 280 8.08 -3.85 -2.26
N ASP A 281 8.74 -2.73 -2.59
CA ASP A 281 9.82 -2.18 -1.78
C ASP A 281 9.33 -1.72 -0.39
N ALA A 282 8.16 -1.08 -0.32
CA ALA A 282 7.54 -0.68 0.94
C ALA A 282 7.16 -1.89 1.81
N GLN A 283 6.62 -2.96 1.21
CA GLN A 283 6.32 -4.21 1.91
C GLN A 283 7.59 -4.89 2.41
N ALA A 284 8.67 -4.90 1.62
CA ALA A 284 9.96 -5.44 2.04
C ALA A 284 10.58 -4.62 3.18
N ALA A 285 10.44 -3.29 3.16
CA ALA A 285 10.88 -2.42 4.26
C ALA A 285 10.10 -2.69 5.56
N LEU A 286 8.77 -2.82 5.47
CA LEU A 286 7.91 -3.17 6.59
C LEU A 286 8.26 -4.56 7.17
N ALA A 287 8.54 -5.54 6.31
CA ALA A 287 8.94 -6.88 6.76
C ALA A 287 10.27 -6.83 7.54
N ARG A 288 11.26 -6.08 7.05
CA ARG A 288 12.53 -5.87 7.76
C ARG A 288 12.35 -5.16 9.10
N GLU A 289 11.43 -4.19 9.17
CA GLU A 289 11.13 -3.52 10.44
C GLU A 289 10.48 -4.48 11.44
N ARG A 290 9.55 -5.32 10.99
CA ARG A 290 8.94 -6.36 11.84
C ARG A 290 9.98 -7.34 12.37
N GLU A 291 10.84 -7.87 11.49
CA GLU A 291 11.91 -8.77 11.90
C GLU A 291 12.85 -8.11 12.93
N ARG A 292 13.22 -6.84 12.72
CA ARG A 292 14.00 -6.09 13.73
C ARG A 292 13.26 -5.91 15.04
N SER A 293 11.95 -5.65 15.00
CA SER A 293 11.14 -5.49 16.21
C SER A 293 10.99 -6.81 16.97
N GLU A 294 10.86 -7.93 16.26
CA GLU A 294 10.81 -9.28 16.83
C GLU A 294 12.16 -9.68 17.43
N ALA A 295 13.27 -9.40 16.73
CA ALA A 295 14.61 -9.60 17.25
C ALA A 295 14.86 -8.77 18.53
N ALA A 296 14.49 -7.48 18.53
CA ALA A 296 14.58 -6.64 19.71
C ALA A 296 13.70 -7.15 20.87
N ALA A 297 12.49 -7.65 20.58
CA ALA A 297 11.62 -8.25 21.59
C ALA A 297 12.24 -9.53 22.19
N HIS A 298 12.87 -10.36 21.37
CA HIS A 298 13.61 -11.54 21.84
C HIS A 298 14.82 -11.15 22.71
N GLU A 299 15.61 -10.16 22.30
CA GLU A 299 16.73 -9.66 23.11
C GLU A 299 16.24 -9.12 24.46
N LEU A 300 15.13 -8.37 24.49
CA LEU A 300 14.54 -7.88 25.74
C LEU A 300 14.04 -9.01 26.63
N ALA A 301 13.50 -10.09 26.06
CA ALA A 301 13.09 -11.27 26.83
C ALA A 301 14.30 -11.97 27.47
N VAL A 302 15.35 -12.19 26.69
CA VAL A 302 16.61 -12.78 27.19
C VAL A 302 17.22 -11.93 28.30
N LEU A 303 17.33 -10.61 28.10
CA LEU A 303 17.85 -9.71 29.14
C LEU A 303 16.98 -9.69 30.39
N LYS A 304 15.65 -9.80 30.26
CA LYS A 304 14.75 -9.88 31.40
C LYS A 304 14.97 -11.17 32.20
N ASP A 305 15.18 -12.29 31.51
CA ASP A 305 15.47 -13.58 32.13
C ASP A 305 16.84 -13.58 32.81
N GLU A 306 17.87 -12.98 32.18
CA GLU A 306 19.19 -12.78 32.79
C GLU A 306 19.11 -11.91 34.05
N ILE A 307 18.41 -10.77 33.99
CA ILE A 307 18.19 -9.91 35.17
C ILE A 307 17.44 -10.67 36.26
N GLY A 308 16.45 -11.50 35.89
CA GLY A 308 15.74 -12.37 36.82
C GLY A 308 16.66 -13.38 37.50
N GLY A 309 17.52 -14.05 36.73
CA GLY A 309 18.53 -14.98 37.22
C GLY A 309 19.56 -14.32 38.13
N LEU A 310 20.07 -13.16 37.76
CA LEU A 310 21.02 -12.39 38.58
C LEU A 310 20.40 -11.90 39.90
N LYS A 311 19.12 -11.48 39.88
CA LYS A 311 18.39 -11.13 41.10
C LYS A 311 18.23 -12.35 42.01
N ALA A 312 17.78 -13.48 41.47
CA ALA A 312 17.64 -14.71 42.25
C ALA A 312 18.98 -15.18 42.84
N ALA A 313 20.08 -15.11 42.08
CA ALA A 313 21.42 -15.42 42.56
C ALA A 313 21.84 -14.46 43.71
N ARG A 314 21.63 -13.15 43.53
CA ARG A 314 21.91 -12.15 44.58
C ARG A 314 21.07 -12.36 45.84
N ASP A 315 19.79 -12.66 45.68
CA ASP A 315 18.89 -12.93 46.80
C ASP A 315 19.32 -14.21 47.55
N SER A 316 19.84 -15.21 46.82
CA SER A 316 20.42 -16.42 47.43
C SER A 316 21.74 -16.14 48.16
N ASP A 317 22.63 -15.31 47.61
CA ASP A 317 23.89 -14.93 48.26
C ASP A 317 23.65 -14.04 49.48
N THR A 318 22.71 -13.11 49.41
CA THR A 318 22.29 -12.29 50.57
C THR A 318 21.60 -13.15 51.64
N GLY A 319 20.77 -14.11 51.25
CA GLY A 319 20.20 -15.12 52.15
C GLY A 319 21.28 -15.99 52.81
N ALA A 320 22.26 -16.47 52.04
CA ALA A 320 23.35 -17.28 52.55
C ALA A 320 24.29 -16.49 53.47
N THR A 321 24.58 -15.22 53.17
CA THR A 321 25.41 -14.36 54.03
C THR A 321 24.70 -13.97 55.32
N THR A 322 23.40 -13.67 55.26
CA THR A 322 22.60 -13.41 56.47
C THR A 322 22.48 -14.66 57.35
N ALA A 323 22.24 -15.84 56.76
CA ALA A 323 22.24 -17.10 57.51
C ALA A 323 23.61 -17.40 58.15
N LYS A 324 24.71 -17.19 57.42
CA LYS A 324 26.07 -17.32 57.98
C LYS A 324 26.32 -16.31 59.12
N MET A 325 25.82 -15.09 59.00
CA MET A 325 25.94 -14.07 60.05
C MET A 325 25.15 -14.45 61.30
N THR A 326 23.92 -14.94 61.16
CA THR A 326 23.12 -15.42 62.31
C THR A 326 23.74 -16.63 62.99
N ASP A 327 24.25 -17.60 62.20
CA ASP A 327 24.95 -18.77 62.76
C ASP A 327 26.22 -18.35 63.52
N LEU A 328 26.97 -17.37 62.99
CA LEU A 328 28.15 -16.83 63.65
C LEU A 328 27.78 -16.12 64.97
N GLU A 329 26.74 -15.28 64.96
CA GLU A 329 26.23 -14.61 66.16
C GLU A 329 25.78 -15.61 67.23
N GLU A 330 25.08 -16.67 66.85
CA GLU A 330 24.73 -17.76 67.77
C GLU A 330 25.97 -18.48 68.30
N SER A 331 26.97 -18.73 67.45
CA SER A 331 28.21 -19.40 67.87
C SER A 331 28.99 -18.56 68.88
N LEU A 332 29.09 -17.24 68.64
CA LEU A 332 29.71 -16.28 69.56
C LEU A 332 28.93 -16.16 70.85
N ARG A 333 27.59 -16.18 70.78
CA ARG A 333 26.73 -16.19 71.97
C ARG A 333 26.98 -17.44 72.82
N ARG A 334 27.02 -18.62 72.19
CA ARG A 334 27.32 -19.89 72.88
C ARG A 334 28.72 -19.87 73.49
N GLU A 335 29.70 -19.28 72.82
CA GLU A 335 31.04 -19.13 73.37
C GLU A 335 31.06 -18.21 74.60
N ARG A 336 30.37 -17.05 74.53
CA ARG A 336 30.23 -16.14 75.68
C ARG A 336 29.52 -16.80 76.86
N GLU A 337 28.40 -17.49 76.61
CA GLU A 337 27.67 -18.22 77.65
C GLU A 337 28.55 -19.32 78.29
N ARG A 338 29.38 -20.02 77.50
CA ARG A 338 30.36 -20.97 78.04
C ARG A 338 31.47 -20.29 78.84
N ALA A 339 31.96 -19.14 78.38
CA ALA A 339 32.96 -18.36 79.11
C ALA A 339 32.42 -17.85 80.45
N ASP A 340 31.18 -17.34 80.46
CA ASP A 340 30.48 -16.90 81.66
C ASP A 340 30.24 -18.06 82.63
N ALA A 341 29.83 -19.23 82.13
CA ALA A 341 29.70 -20.44 82.93
C ALA A 341 31.04 -20.86 83.56
N ALA A 342 32.12 -20.87 82.76
CA ALA A 342 33.46 -21.16 83.26
C ALA A 342 33.95 -20.14 84.30
N MET A 343 33.62 -18.85 84.14
CA MET A 343 33.92 -17.83 85.15
C MET A 343 33.17 -18.06 86.45
N ASN A 344 31.89 -18.45 86.38
CA ASN A 344 31.09 -18.79 87.55
C ASN A 344 31.62 -20.05 88.25
N ASP A 345 32.00 -21.08 87.50
CA ASP A 345 32.61 -22.30 88.05
C ASP A 345 33.95 -21.99 88.72
N LEU A 346 34.81 -21.15 88.11
CA LEU A 346 36.05 -20.70 88.72
C LEU A 346 35.80 -19.88 90.00
N ALA A 347 34.76 -19.03 90.02
CA ALA A 347 34.39 -18.29 91.22
C ALA A 347 33.87 -19.22 92.33
N ALA A 348 33.07 -20.22 91.98
CA ALA A 348 32.59 -21.25 92.90
C ALA A 348 33.75 -22.07 93.47
N LEU A 349 34.67 -22.54 92.63
CA LEU A 349 35.87 -23.27 93.05
C LEU A 349 36.77 -22.41 93.96
N ARG A 350 36.99 -21.13 93.62
CA ARG A 350 37.74 -20.19 94.49
C ARG A 350 37.07 -20.00 95.84
N LYS A 351 35.74 -19.94 95.87
CA LYS A 351 34.98 -19.85 97.12
C LYS A 351 35.16 -21.13 97.93
N GLU A 352 35.00 -22.30 97.32
CA GLU A 352 35.23 -23.56 98.00
C GLU A 352 36.67 -23.71 98.53
N THR A 353 37.68 -23.29 97.77
CA THR A 353 39.08 -23.31 98.25
C THR A 353 39.24 -22.35 99.42
N SER A 354 38.66 -21.15 99.38
CA SER A 354 38.72 -20.20 100.50
C SER A 354 37.98 -20.71 101.75
N ASP A 355 36.85 -21.40 101.57
CA ASP A 355 36.10 -22.01 102.67
C ASP A 355 36.89 -23.17 103.28
N ARG A 356 37.55 -24.00 102.45
CA ARG A 356 38.45 -25.08 102.91
C ARG A 356 39.68 -24.53 103.64
N GLU A 357 40.29 -23.46 103.13
CA GLU A 357 41.41 -22.78 103.80
C GLU A 357 40.98 -22.16 105.14
N ALA A 358 39.78 -21.56 105.20
CA ALA A 358 39.23 -21.02 106.44
C ALA A 358 38.92 -22.12 107.48
N LEU A 359 38.40 -23.28 107.05
CA LEU A 359 38.21 -24.43 107.92
C LEU A 359 39.55 -24.98 108.43
N ALA A 360 40.54 -25.18 107.55
CA ALA A 360 41.88 -25.61 107.93
C ALA A 360 42.57 -24.61 108.88
N ALA A 361 42.39 -23.30 108.66
CA ALA A 361 42.91 -22.28 109.56
C ALA A 361 42.22 -22.29 110.94
N ARG A 362 40.91 -22.61 111.00
CA ARG A 362 40.18 -22.79 112.27
C ARG A 362 40.65 -24.03 113.02
N GLU A 363 40.84 -25.15 112.32
CA GLU A 363 41.40 -26.37 112.89
C GLU A 363 42.82 -26.12 113.44
N ALA A 364 43.70 -25.52 112.65
CA ALA A 364 45.06 -25.16 113.09
C ALA A 364 45.06 -24.18 114.28
N ALA A 365 44.13 -23.23 114.33
CA ALA A 365 43.98 -22.32 115.46
C ALA A 365 43.49 -23.06 116.73
N ALA A 366 42.58 -24.02 116.59
CA ALA A 366 42.13 -24.87 117.70
C ALA A 366 43.27 -25.76 118.21
N ASP A 367 44.05 -26.35 117.31
CA ASP A 367 45.24 -27.14 117.65
C ASP A 367 46.27 -26.28 118.40
N LEU A 368 46.56 -25.07 117.93
CA LEU A 368 47.48 -24.14 118.58
C LEU A 368 46.96 -23.68 119.96
N ALA A 369 45.65 -23.44 120.08
CA ALA A 369 45.03 -23.14 121.38
C ALA A 369 45.22 -24.31 122.35
N SER A 370 44.96 -25.55 121.91
CA SER A 370 45.15 -26.75 122.74
C SER A 370 46.62 -26.94 123.16
N LEU A 371 47.57 -26.69 122.27
CA LEU A 371 49.01 -26.73 122.58
C LEU A 371 49.41 -25.63 123.56
N SER A 372 48.84 -24.44 123.43
CA SER A 372 49.10 -23.32 124.35
C SER A 372 48.55 -23.61 125.75
N GLU A 373 47.38 -24.25 125.84
CA GLU A 373 46.79 -24.69 127.10
C GLU A 373 47.62 -25.82 127.74
N ALA A 374 48.06 -26.81 126.95
CA ALA A 374 48.99 -27.84 127.42
C ALA A 374 50.32 -27.24 127.93
N LEU A 375 50.86 -26.24 127.23
CA LEU A 375 52.08 -25.54 127.66
C LEU A 375 51.84 -24.72 128.94
N ALA A 376 50.67 -24.09 129.09
CA ALA A 376 50.28 -23.41 130.33
C ALA A 376 50.13 -24.39 131.49
N GLN A 377 49.56 -25.58 131.25
CA GLN A 377 49.49 -26.65 132.24
C GLN A 377 50.90 -27.13 132.64
N GLU A 378 51.81 -27.35 131.69
CA GLU A 378 53.21 -27.71 131.99
C GLU A 378 53.95 -26.61 132.74
N ARG A 379 53.76 -25.33 132.40
CA ARG A 379 54.29 -24.21 133.19
C ARG A 379 53.74 -24.19 134.60
N SER A 380 52.44 -24.41 134.78
CA SER A 380 51.83 -24.47 136.12
C SER A 380 52.35 -25.67 136.94
N ARG A 381 52.62 -26.80 136.28
CA ARG A 381 53.28 -27.97 136.90
C ARG A 381 54.71 -27.64 137.29
N ALA A 382 55.47 -26.96 136.42
CA ALA A 382 56.82 -26.50 136.73
C ALA A 382 56.82 -25.47 137.88
N ASP A 383 55.88 -24.53 137.89
CA ASP A 383 55.69 -23.55 138.98
C ASP A 383 55.29 -24.25 140.29
N ALA A 384 54.48 -25.30 140.24
CA ALA A 384 54.17 -26.12 141.41
C ALA A 384 55.41 -26.86 141.93
N VAL A 385 56.19 -27.49 141.04
CA VAL A 385 57.45 -28.16 141.39
C VAL A 385 58.47 -27.17 141.96
N THR A 386 58.56 -25.95 141.43
CA THR A 386 59.45 -24.92 142.01
C THR A 386 58.99 -24.46 143.39
N ARG A 387 57.67 -24.36 143.65
CA ARG A 387 57.15 -24.14 145.01
C ARG A 387 57.47 -25.31 145.92
N GLU A 388 57.27 -26.55 145.47
CA GLU A 388 57.65 -27.74 146.25
C GLU A 388 59.15 -27.78 146.56
N LEU A 389 60.01 -27.37 145.63
CA LEU A 389 61.44 -27.23 145.85
C LEU A 389 61.77 -26.10 146.82
N ALA A 390 61.07 -24.96 146.76
CA ALA A 390 61.22 -23.86 147.71
C ALA A 390 60.81 -24.29 149.13
N ASP A 391 59.65 -24.93 149.29
CA ASP A 391 59.18 -25.50 150.56
C ASP A 391 60.18 -26.55 151.09
N ALA A 392 60.74 -27.37 150.21
CA ALA A 392 61.77 -28.34 150.58
C ALA A 392 63.11 -27.68 150.97
N THR A 393 63.48 -26.54 150.37
CA THR A 393 64.69 -25.80 150.74
C THR A 393 64.51 -25.03 152.05
N ASP A 394 63.35 -24.43 152.28
CA ASP A 394 62.99 -23.82 153.58
C ASP A 394 62.98 -24.89 154.68
N ALA A 395 62.45 -26.09 154.40
CA ALA A 395 62.53 -27.23 155.31
C ALA A 395 63.98 -27.69 155.58
N LEU A 396 64.86 -27.60 154.56
CA LEU A 396 66.29 -27.90 154.69
C LEU A 396 67.05 -26.83 155.48
N GLN A 397 66.72 -25.55 155.31
CA GLN A 397 67.26 -24.44 156.10
C GLN A 397 66.79 -24.51 157.55
N ALA A 398 65.52 -24.82 157.81
CA ALA A 398 65.00 -25.10 159.15
C ALA A 398 65.72 -26.30 159.81
N ALA A 399 66.10 -27.32 159.02
CA ALA A 399 66.91 -28.43 159.50
C ALA A 399 68.39 -28.06 159.73
N GLN A 400 68.95 -27.10 158.99
CA GLN A 400 70.31 -26.59 159.19
C GLN A 400 70.43 -25.65 160.41
N GLU A 401 69.42 -24.82 160.70
CA GLU A 401 69.40 -23.98 161.89
C GLU A 401 69.25 -24.78 163.21
N ALA A 402 68.75 -26.02 163.12
CA ALA A 402 68.60 -26.93 164.27
C ALA A 402 69.86 -27.77 164.60
N HIS A 403 70.95 -27.69 163.82
CA HIS A 403 72.13 -28.54 164.01
C HIS A 403 73.46 -27.76 164.09
N MET A 404 73.66 -27.06 165.21
CA MET A 404 74.99 -26.70 165.74
C MET A 404 75.28 -27.45 167.05
N SER A 405 75.69 -28.72 166.94
CA SER A 405 76.56 -29.48 167.85
C SER A 405 76.89 -30.85 167.20
N GLY A 406 78.17 -31.10 166.88
CA GLY A 406 78.68 -32.13 165.92
C GLY A 406 78.88 -33.57 166.44
N PRO A 407 79.79 -34.42 165.90
CA PRO A 407 80.68 -34.30 164.72
C PRO A 407 80.51 -35.43 163.63
N ALA A 408 81.30 -35.32 162.54
CA ALA A 408 81.39 -36.07 161.25
C ALA A 408 81.63 -37.62 161.34
N PRO A 409 81.80 -38.44 160.23
CA PRO A 409 82.06 -38.07 158.81
C PRO A 409 81.60 -39.04 157.65
N LEU A 410 81.93 -38.68 156.38
CA LEU A 410 82.21 -39.51 155.17
C LEU A 410 81.02 -40.26 154.45
N LEU A 411 80.93 -40.54 153.13
CA LEU A 411 81.79 -40.51 151.93
C LEU A 411 80.94 -40.75 150.64
N PHE A 412 81.26 -40.03 149.53
CA PHE A 412 81.19 -40.36 148.08
C PHE A 412 80.20 -41.42 147.52
N ARG A 413 79.52 -41.10 146.39
CA ARG A 413 79.99 -41.50 145.03
C ARG A 413 79.25 -40.80 143.87
N LEU A 414 80.09 -40.35 142.94
CA LEU A 414 79.88 -39.71 141.64
C LEU A 414 79.26 -40.65 140.58
N ALA A 415 78.35 -40.15 139.74
CA ALA A 415 78.13 -40.67 138.38
C ALA A 415 77.55 -39.56 137.49
N ALA A 416 78.44 -38.97 136.70
CA ALA A 416 78.11 -38.14 135.56
C ALA A 416 77.67 -39.05 134.40
N ASP A 417 76.68 -38.61 133.62
CA ASP A 417 76.68 -38.93 132.21
C ASP A 417 76.36 -37.67 131.40
N ALA A 418 77.40 -37.24 130.70
CA ALA A 418 77.38 -36.20 129.70
C ALA A 418 77.94 -36.86 128.46
N ALA A 419 77.15 -37.02 127.40
CA ALA A 419 77.73 -37.16 126.09
C ALA A 419 76.76 -36.83 124.94
N PRO A 420 77.30 -36.37 123.80
CA PRO A 420 76.64 -35.50 122.83
C PRO A 420 76.68 -36.11 121.41
N LEU A 421 76.66 -35.24 120.38
CA LEU A 421 77.10 -35.44 118.98
C LEU A 421 76.04 -35.99 118.02
N ARG A 422 76.11 -35.81 116.69
CA ARG A 422 76.58 -34.76 115.76
C ARG A 422 76.06 -35.20 114.39
N ILE A 423 75.70 -34.23 113.58
CA ILE A 423 75.90 -34.12 112.11
C ILE A 423 76.68 -35.30 111.45
N GLY A 424 76.04 -35.90 110.45
CA GLY A 424 76.65 -36.54 109.27
C GLY A 424 75.63 -36.42 108.12
N GLU A 425 75.83 -35.50 107.18
CA GLU A 425 76.38 -35.76 105.83
C GLU A 425 75.46 -36.59 104.92
N GLY A 426 75.00 -35.96 103.82
CA GLY A 426 74.45 -36.65 102.64
C GLY A 426 75.56 -37.38 101.86
N PRO A 427 75.50 -37.55 100.52
CA PRO A 427 74.49 -37.13 99.54
C PRO A 427 74.11 -38.26 98.53
N ARG A 428 73.15 -38.01 97.63
CA ARG A 428 73.33 -38.38 96.21
C ARG A 428 72.44 -37.52 95.32
N ALA A 429 73.11 -36.61 94.63
CA ALA A 429 72.64 -36.00 93.41
C ALA A 429 72.71 -37.02 92.27
N GLU A 430 71.78 -36.94 91.34
CA GLU A 430 72.10 -37.18 89.93
C GLU A 430 71.31 -36.16 89.12
N ALA A 431 72.04 -35.12 88.72
CA ALA A 431 71.66 -34.17 87.69
C ALA A 431 72.05 -34.78 86.33
N GLU A 432 71.20 -34.59 85.32
CA GLU A 432 71.51 -33.83 84.07
C GLU A 432 72.06 -34.69 82.90
N PRO A 433 72.17 -34.22 81.62
CA PRO A 433 71.54 -33.11 80.87
C PRO A 433 71.20 -33.52 79.37
N PRO A 434 71.35 -32.71 78.27
CA PRO A 434 70.30 -32.45 77.27
C PRO A 434 70.75 -32.73 75.77
N PRO A 435 70.52 -31.85 74.76
CA PRO A 435 69.62 -31.94 73.59
C PRO A 435 70.39 -32.12 72.22
N PRO A 436 69.82 -31.98 70.97
CA PRO A 436 69.50 -30.68 70.29
C PRO A 436 68.29 -30.71 69.27
N ALA A 437 67.47 -29.65 69.11
CA ALA A 437 67.44 -28.52 68.12
C ALA A 437 67.34 -28.87 66.59
N GLN A 438 66.17 -28.67 65.92
CA GLN A 438 65.71 -27.53 65.03
C GLN A 438 66.05 -27.72 63.51
N PRO A 439 65.58 -26.92 62.49
CA PRO A 439 64.63 -25.75 62.38
C PRO A 439 63.55 -25.87 61.24
N ILE A 440 62.63 -24.94 60.88
CA ILE A 440 62.68 -23.66 60.09
C ILE A 440 61.22 -23.10 60.00
N GLN A 441 60.83 -21.90 60.51
CA GLN A 441 60.71 -20.50 59.98
C GLN A 441 59.79 -20.17 58.77
N VAL A 442 58.90 -19.15 58.91
CA VAL A 442 58.75 -17.87 58.12
C VAL A 442 57.80 -16.89 58.92
N ALA A 443 58.26 -15.76 59.52
CA ALA A 443 58.20 -14.32 59.11
C ALA A 443 56.81 -13.72 58.73
N ALA A 444 56.37 -12.47 58.99
CA ALA A 444 56.77 -11.30 59.80
C ALA A 444 55.59 -10.28 59.79
N ALA A 445 55.59 -9.30 60.71
CA ALA A 445 54.59 -8.23 60.87
C ALA A 445 54.98 -6.90 60.17
N GLY A 446 53.99 -6.05 59.87
CA GLY A 446 54.18 -4.65 59.44
C GLY A 446 52.87 -3.83 59.43
N MET A 447 52.95 -2.55 59.85
CA MET A 447 51.85 -1.62 60.18
C MET A 447 51.94 -0.32 59.34
N ALA A 448 50.78 0.32 59.08
CA ALA A 448 50.50 1.77 58.83
C ALA A 448 50.49 2.33 57.36
N PRO A 449 49.93 3.56 57.08
CA PRO A 449 48.66 3.81 56.37
C PRO A 449 48.76 4.74 55.12
N GLY A 450 47.66 5.00 54.39
CA GLY A 450 47.62 6.02 53.33
C GLY A 450 46.25 6.25 52.67
N PHE A 451 45.77 7.49 52.70
CA PHE A 451 44.63 8.06 51.98
C PHE A 451 44.92 8.19 50.48
N ASP A 452 43.92 7.97 49.60
CA ASP A 452 43.48 8.98 48.61
C ASP A 452 42.23 8.55 47.82
N GLN A 453 41.37 9.53 47.57
CA GLN A 453 40.14 9.49 46.77
C GLN A 453 40.49 9.78 45.28
N PRO A 454 39.63 9.48 44.27
CA PRO A 454 38.60 10.46 43.90
C PRO A 454 37.28 9.91 43.29
N VAL A 455 36.28 10.79 43.33
CA VAL A 455 34.91 10.82 42.76
C VAL A 455 34.87 10.69 41.21
N PRO A 456 33.72 10.37 40.53
CA PRO A 456 32.56 11.29 40.41
C PRO A 456 31.14 10.66 40.36
N ALA A 457 30.14 11.49 40.68
CA ALA A 457 28.70 11.34 40.36
C ALA A 457 28.42 11.89 38.93
N PRO A 458 27.21 11.79 38.29
CA PRO A 458 25.96 12.35 38.83
C PRO A 458 24.58 11.75 38.41
N SER A 459 23.56 12.23 39.13
CA SER A 459 22.20 12.65 38.71
C SER A 459 21.06 11.63 38.47
N SER A 460 20.09 11.67 39.39
CA SER A 460 18.65 11.55 39.12
C SER A 460 18.00 12.95 39.06
N PRO A 461 16.85 13.13 38.39
CA PRO A 461 15.92 14.22 38.69
C PRO A 461 14.63 13.74 39.39
N ALA A 462 14.04 14.69 40.12
CA ALA A 462 12.95 14.55 41.07
C ALA A 462 11.54 14.74 40.47
N ASP A 463 10.55 14.34 41.26
CA ASP A 463 9.12 14.62 41.15
C ASP A 463 8.78 16.12 41.08
N THR A 464 7.69 16.47 40.38
CA THR A 464 6.83 17.59 40.77
C THR A 464 5.37 17.33 40.39
N VAL A 465 4.51 17.36 41.40
CA VAL A 465 3.05 17.32 41.34
C VAL A 465 2.53 18.76 41.45
N ALA A 466 1.54 19.16 40.65
CA ALA A 466 0.67 20.31 40.94
C ALA A 466 -0.65 20.24 40.14
N SER A 467 -1.75 20.54 40.85
CA SER A 467 -3.16 20.34 40.47
C SER A 467 -3.81 21.48 39.63
N LEU A 468 -4.86 21.07 38.86
CA LEU A 468 -6.21 21.66 38.52
C LEU A 468 -6.57 23.12 38.93
N PRO A 469 -7.60 23.85 38.36
CA PRO A 469 -8.91 23.36 37.82
C PRO A 469 -9.65 24.19 36.71
N GLY A 470 -10.85 23.72 36.29
CA GLY A 470 -12.03 24.49 35.78
C GLY A 470 -12.02 24.95 34.31
N SER A 471 -13.07 24.92 33.47
CA SER A 471 -14.52 25.06 33.71
C SER A 471 -15.31 24.69 32.44
N SER A 472 -16.49 24.06 32.59
CA SER A 472 -17.61 24.14 31.64
C SER A 472 -18.47 25.36 31.97
N PRO A 473 -19.25 25.94 31.02
CA PRO A 473 -20.68 25.61 31.02
C PRO A 473 -21.38 25.61 29.64
N LYS A 474 -22.60 25.07 29.68
CA LYS A 474 -23.63 24.91 28.65
C LYS A 474 -24.65 26.06 28.78
N ALA A 475 -25.19 26.62 27.69
CA ALA A 475 -26.58 27.12 27.63
C ALA A 475 -27.00 27.63 26.23
N VAL A 476 -28.27 27.36 25.91
CA VAL A 476 -29.09 27.73 24.74
C VAL A 476 -29.62 29.17 24.90
N PRO A 477 -30.14 29.83 23.85
CA PRO A 477 -31.58 30.11 23.89
C PRO A 477 -32.33 30.00 22.56
N ASP A 478 -33.65 29.96 22.74
CA ASP A 478 -34.74 29.62 21.83
C ASP A 478 -35.26 30.81 20.99
N ARG A 479 -35.99 30.46 19.91
CA ARG A 479 -37.27 31.05 19.45
C ARG A 479 -37.40 31.91 18.16
N ILE A 480 -38.45 31.53 17.40
CA ILE A 480 -39.38 32.25 16.48
C ILE A 480 -39.14 32.15 14.95
N ALA A 481 -40.12 31.56 14.24
CA ALA A 481 -40.40 31.67 12.80
C ALA A 481 -41.49 32.73 12.51
N PRO A 482 -41.66 33.28 11.28
CA PRO A 482 -42.55 32.63 10.28
C PRO A 482 -42.27 32.86 8.76
N GLN A 483 -42.62 31.82 7.98
CA GLN A 483 -43.37 31.75 6.68
C GLN A 483 -42.90 32.30 5.29
N SER A 484 -42.96 31.36 4.33
CA SER A 484 -43.53 31.39 2.96
C SER A 484 -42.70 31.81 1.73
N GLY A 485 -42.62 30.89 0.73
CA GLY A 485 -42.27 31.19 -0.65
C GLY A 485 -41.96 29.97 -1.56
N ILE A 486 -43.02 29.34 -2.10
CA ILE A 486 -43.16 28.65 -3.41
C ILE A 486 -42.11 27.59 -3.83
N ALA A 487 -42.57 26.34 -3.99
CA ALA A 487 -41.85 25.24 -4.63
C ALA A 487 -42.03 25.22 -6.17
N PRO A 488 -41.08 24.62 -6.90
CA PRO A 488 -41.39 23.73 -8.00
C PRO A 488 -40.98 22.27 -7.70
N VAL A 489 -41.61 21.36 -8.42
CA VAL A 489 -41.85 19.95 -8.10
C VAL A 489 -40.73 18.99 -8.54
N ALA A 490 -40.24 18.20 -7.56
CA ALA A 490 -39.72 16.80 -7.55
C ALA A 490 -38.46 16.36 -8.36
N PRO A 491 -37.58 15.46 -7.81
CA PRO A 491 -37.76 14.62 -6.61
C PRO A 491 -36.70 14.86 -5.49
N PRO A 492 -37.05 15.49 -4.35
CA PRO A 492 -36.07 15.77 -3.28
C PRO A 492 -35.59 14.52 -2.50
N ALA A 493 -36.21 13.35 -2.71
CA ALA A 493 -35.99 12.20 -1.83
C ALA A 493 -34.63 11.51 -2.04
N THR A 494 -34.06 11.55 -3.24
CA THR A 494 -32.75 10.95 -3.56
C THR A 494 -31.59 11.92 -3.33
N GLU A 495 -31.78 13.20 -3.62
CA GLU A 495 -30.76 14.24 -3.45
C GLU A 495 -30.48 14.54 -1.97
N ASP A 496 -31.51 14.60 -1.13
CA ASP A 496 -31.34 14.76 0.32
C ASP A 496 -30.71 13.53 0.98
N ARG A 497 -30.80 12.34 0.35
CA ARG A 497 -30.10 11.14 0.82
C ARG A 497 -28.61 11.20 0.53
N LEU A 498 -28.21 11.76 -0.63
CA LEU A 498 -26.80 11.92 -0.98
C LEU A 498 -26.10 12.94 -0.07
N VAL A 499 -26.74 14.09 0.18
CA VAL A 499 -26.21 15.10 1.12
C VAL A 499 -26.12 14.53 2.54
N ARG A 500 -27.14 13.82 3.03
CA ARG A 500 -27.08 13.16 4.36
C ARG A 500 -25.98 12.11 4.46
N ARG A 501 -25.75 11.34 3.39
CA ARG A 501 -24.66 10.35 3.34
C ARG A 501 -23.30 11.03 3.31
N ALA A 502 -23.15 12.11 2.55
CA ALA A 502 -21.95 12.92 2.54
C ALA A 502 -21.64 13.53 3.92
N ASP A 503 -22.65 14.06 4.62
CA ASP A 503 -22.50 14.56 6.00
C ASP A 503 -22.04 13.46 6.98
N ALA A 504 -22.47 12.21 6.77
CA ALA A 504 -21.97 11.07 7.54
C ALA A 504 -20.49 10.78 7.23
N LEU A 505 -20.09 10.85 5.96
CA LEU A 505 -18.70 10.66 5.53
C LEU A 505 -17.77 11.77 6.05
N ILE A 506 -18.22 13.02 6.04
CA ILE A 506 -17.47 14.15 6.62
C ILE A 506 -17.23 13.92 8.11
N ARG A 507 -18.25 13.46 8.86
CA ARG A 507 -18.11 13.15 10.29
C ARG A 507 -17.20 11.96 10.57
N SER A 508 -17.11 11.00 9.67
CA SER A 508 -16.16 9.88 9.78
C SER A 508 -14.76 10.22 9.28
N GLY A 509 -14.51 11.44 8.81
CA GLY A 509 -13.22 11.89 8.29
C GLY A 509 -12.95 11.56 6.81
N ASP A 510 -13.91 10.92 6.12
CA ASP A 510 -13.81 10.61 4.69
C ASP A 510 -14.34 11.79 3.85
N VAL A 511 -13.54 12.85 3.77
CA VAL A 511 -13.90 14.06 3.01
C VAL A 511 -13.85 13.80 1.50
N SER A 512 -12.97 12.91 1.03
CA SER A 512 -12.83 12.57 -0.40
C SER A 512 -14.08 11.86 -0.92
N GLY A 513 -14.58 10.86 -0.17
CA GLY A 513 -15.84 10.19 -0.48
C GLY A 513 -17.05 11.14 -0.39
N ALA A 514 -17.05 12.05 0.59
CA ALA A 514 -18.10 13.07 0.71
C ALA A 514 -18.15 14.01 -0.50
N ARG A 515 -16.99 14.46 -1.01
CA ARG A 515 -16.89 15.35 -2.18
C ARG A 515 -17.55 14.76 -3.42
N LEU A 516 -17.34 13.47 -3.71
CA LEU A 516 -17.96 12.81 -4.87
C LEU A 516 -19.49 12.80 -4.78
N LEU A 517 -20.04 12.53 -3.59
CA LEU A 517 -21.49 12.52 -3.39
C LEU A 517 -22.08 13.94 -3.46
N LEU A 518 -21.34 14.94 -2.97
CA LEU A 518 -21.75 16.34 -2.99
C LEU A 518 -21.64 16.96 -4.39
N GLU A 519 -20.61 16.63 -5.17
CA GLU A 519 -20.47 17.06 -6.57
C GLU A 519 -21.65 16.55 -7.41
N ARG A 520 -21.96 15.25 -7.31
CA ARG A 520 -23.13 14.67 -7.98
C ARG A 520 -24.44 15.33 -7.55
N SER A 521 -24.60 15.64 -6.27
CA SER A 521 -25.81 16.30 -5.78
C SER A 521 -25.87 17.79 -6.16
N MET A 522 -24.72 18.45 -6.33
CA MET A 522 -24.62 19.83 -6.80
C MET A 522 -24.92 19.94 -8.30
N GLU A 523 -24.47 18.98 -9.12
CA GLU A 523 -24.82 18.91 -10.55
C GLU A 523 -26.33 18.78 -10.78
N ALA A 524 -27.02 18.10 -9.86
CA ALA A 524 -28.48 18.03 -9.81
C ALA A 524 -29.16 19.34 -9.33
N GLY A 525 -28.39 20.39 -9.02
CA GLY A 525 -28.92 21.71 -8.62
C GLY A 525 -29.21 21.87 -7.13
N ASN A 526 -28.78 20.94 -6.26
CA ASN A 526 -29.02 21.06 -4.83
C ASN A 526 -28.14 22.17 -4.20
N ALA A 527 -28.79 23.25 -3.77
CA ALA A 527 -28.14 24.39 -3.12
C ALA A 527 -27.30 23.97 -1.90
N GLN A 528 -27.85 23.08 -1.07
CA GLN A 528 -27.21 22.62 0.16
C GLN A 528 -25.99 21.75 -0.13
N ALA A 529 -26.02 20.98 -1.23
CA ALA A 529 -24.85 20.24 -1.68
C ALA A 529 -23.70 21.17 -2.11
N ALA A 530 -24.00 22.27 -2.83
CA ALA A 530 -22.98 23.26 -3.21
C ALA A 530 -22.33 23.91 -1.97
N PHE A 531 -23.13 24.26 -0.96
CA PHE A 531 -22.63 24.83 0.30
C PHE A 531 -21.76 23.82 1.07
N ARG A 532 -22.23 22.58 1.23
CA ARG A 532 -21.46 21.51 1.89
C ARG A 532 -20.18 21.18 1.15
N LEU A 533 -20.20 21.20 -0.18
CA LEU A 533 -19.00 20.99 -0.98
C LEU A 533 -17.97 22.10 -0.75
N ALA A 534 -18.42 23.36 -0.69
CA ALA A 534 -17.56 24.50 -0.37
C ALA A 534 -16.90 24.36 1.02
N GLU A 535 -17.66 23.92 2.04
CA GLU A 535 -17.14 23.62 3.39
C GLU A 535 -15.99 22.60 3.37
N THR A 536 -16.01 21.64 2.43
CA THR A 536 -14.92 20.65 2.31
C THR A 536 -13.62 21.20 1.70
N PHE A 537 -13.65 22.38 1.07
CA PHE A 537 -12.46 23.03 0.51
C PHE A 537 -11.98 24.22 1.35
N ASP A 538 -12.79 24.67 2.30
CA ASP A 538 -12.54 25.82 3.17
C ASP A 538 -11.46 25.49 4.24
N PRO A 539 -10.32 26.21 4.28
CA PRO A 539 -9.25 25.97 5.23
C PRO A 539 -9.67 26.15 6.69
N ASN A 540 -10.59 27.08 6.98
CA ASN A 540 -11.07 27.32 8.34
C ASN A 540 -11.94 26.15 8.82
N VAL A 541 -12.74 25.59 7.93
CA VAL A 541 -13.63 24.45 8.22
C VAL A 541 -12.83 23.15 8.33
N LEU A 542 -11.90 22.90 7.41
CA LEU A 542 -11.03 21.73 7.46
C LEU A 542 -10.16 21.70 8.72
N SER A 543 -9.69 22.86 9.18
CA SER A 543 -8.95 23.00 10.44
C SER A 543 -9.82 22.63 11.64
N GLY A 544 -11.11 23.01 11.65
CA GLY A 544 -12.06 22.65 12.69
C GLY A 544 -12.51 21.19 12.67
N LEU A 545 -12.47 20.52 11.51
CA LEU A 545 -12.84 19.12 11.33
C LEU A 545 -11.70 18.14 11.69
N GLY A 546 -10.49 18.63 11.96
CA GLY A 546 -9.33 17.76 12.24
C GLY A 546 -8.90 16.90 11.04
N ALA A 547 -9.26 17.31 9.83
CA ALA A 547 -8.95 16.59 8.59
C ALA A 547 -7.51 16.86 8.16
N PHE A 548 -6.53 16.26 8.84
CA PHE A 548 -5.11 16.37 8.51
C PHE A 548 -4.79 15.55 7.25
N GLY A 549 -4.17 16.19 6.25
CA GLY A 549 -3.72 15.55 5.00
C GLY A 549 -4.59 15.82 3.76
N ILE A 550 -5.74 16.51 3.91
CA ILE A 550 -6.55 16.95 2.76
C ILE A 550 -6.19 18.38 2.42
N ARG A 551 -5.72 18.60 1.18
CA ARG A 551 -5.27 19.91 0.72
C ARG A 551 -6.46 20.89 0.66
N PRO A 552 -6.43 22.01 1.41
CA PRO A 552 -7.45 23.06 1.29
C PRO A 552 -7.29 23.77 -0.06
N ASP A 553 -8.41 24.28 -0.58
CA ASP A 553 -8.44 25.09 -1.80
C ASP A 553 -9.37 26.30 -1.59
N PRO A 554 -8.84 27.44 -1.14
CA PRO A 554 -9.66 28.61 -0.84
C PRO A 554 -10.26 29.25 -2.10
N ALA A 555 -9.63 29.09 -3.27
CA ALA A 555 -10.16 29.63 -4.52
C ALA A 555 -11.42 28.84 -4.93
N ARG A 556 -11.33 27.51 -4.94
CA ARG A 556 -12.46 26.63 -5.24
C ARG A 556 -13.58 26.75 -4.21
N ALA A 557 -13.26 26.95 -2.93
CA ALA A 557 -14.25 27.21 -1.89
C ALA A 557 -15.04 28.51 -2.15
N ARG A 558 -14.37 29.59 -2.59
CA ARG A 558 -15.04 30.87 -2.94
C ARG A 558 -16.03 30.68 -4.10
N ASP A 559 -15.64 29.99 -5.16
CA ASP A 559 -16.51 29.76 -6.32
C ASP A 559 -17.76 28.92 -5.95
N LEU A 560 -17.57 27.89 -5.13
CA LEU A 560 -18.65 27.04 -4.65
C LEU A 560 -19.59 27.78 -3.67
N TYR A 561 -19.05 28.62 -2.79
CA TYR A 561 -19.87 29.50 -1.95
C TYR A 561 -20.65 30.53 -2.78
N ALA A 562 -20.06 31.08 -3.85
CA ALA A 562 -20.75 32.00 -4.74
C ALA A 562 -21.93 31.31 -5.44
N ARG A 563 -21.72 30.05 -5.85
CA ARG A 563 -22.77 29.21 -6.45
C ARG A 563 -23.86 28.86 -5.44
N ALA A 564 -23.50 28.52 -4.20
CA ALA A 564 -24.47 28.27 -3.13
C ALA A 564 -25.29 29.52 -2.76
N LEU A 565 -24.66 30.70 -2.78
CA LEU A 565 -25.33 31.99 -2.59
C LEU A 565 -26.34 32.27 -3.70
N ALA A 566 -25.94 32.02 -4.97
CA ALA A 566 -26.83 32.16 -6.13
C ALA A 566 -28.04 31.21 -6.07
N LEU A 567 -27.88 30.04 -5.43
CA LEU A 567 -28.94 29.07 -5.19
C LEU A 567 -29.75 29.36 -3.91
N GLY A 568 -29.51 30.48 -3.23
CA GLY A 568 -30.35 30.98 -2.12
C GLY A 568 -29.78 30.80 -0.70
N ILE A 569 -28.56 30.26 -0.53
CA ILE A 569 -27.95 30.07 0.79
C ILE A 569 -27.19 31.33 1.22
N ARG A 570 -27.84 32.15 2.03
CA ARG A 570 -27.26 33.41 2.56
C ARG A 570 -25.99 33.20 3.40
N GLN A 571 -25.91 32.08 4.13
CA GLN A 571 -24.75 31.72 4.95
C GLN A 571 -23.46 31.57 4.13
N ALA A 572 -23.56 31.27 2.83
CA ALA A 572 -22.40 31.17 1.94
C ALA A 572 -21.66 32.51 1.80
N GLY A 573 -22.37 33.64 1.88
CA GLY A 573 -21.76 34.98 1.80
C GLY A 573 -20.88 35.28 3.00
N GLU A 574 -21.34 34.93 4.20
CA GLU A 574 -20.58 35.10 5.44
C GLU A 574 -19.33 34.20 5.44
N ARG A 575 -19.46 32.95 4.99
CA ARG A 575 -18.32 32.02 4.89
C ARG A 575 -17.30 32.45 3.84
N MET A 576 -17.75 32.98 2.71
CA MET A 576 -16.87 33.51 1.68
C MET A 576 -16.06 34.72 2.17
N GLN A 577 -16.65 35.60 2.98
CA GLN A 577 -15.95 36.74 3.58
C GLN A 577 -14.92 36.33 4.64
N ALA A 578 -15.12 35.17 5.28
CA ALA A 578 -14.20 34.61 6.26
C ALA A 578 -12.96 33.92 5.63
N LEU A 579 -12.98 33.64 4.32
CA LEU A 579 -11.83 33.14 3.56
C LEU A 579 -10.85 34.29 3.29
N LYS A 580 -9.77 34.40 4.07
CA LYS A 580 -8.70 35.39 3.86
C LYS A 580 -7.58 34.81 2.99
#